data_AF-A0A838EH67-F1
#
_entry.id   AF-A0A838EH67-F1
#
_cell.length_a   1.000
_cell.length_b   1.000
_cell.length_c   1.000
_cell.angle_alpha   90.00
_cell.angle_beta   90.00
_cell.angle_gamma   90.00
#
_symmetry.space_group_name_H-M   'P 1'
#
loop_
_entity.id
_entity.type
_entity.pdbx_description
1 polymer ?
#
loop_
_entity_poly.entity_id
_entity_poly.type
_entity_poly.pdbx_seq_one_letter_code
_entity_poly.pdbx_strand_id
1 'polypeptide(L)' 'MDAIIGKYRVRLEENGLVLGHASGINFDLTIDEAVGLMDFLNVYRQTLSAMQEDHERHTDPCLERVVISKQDEKS' A
#
# COMPACT_ATOMS: atom_id res chain seq x y z
N MET A 1 -22.34 -4.38 -8.91
CA MET A 1 -21.65 -3.08 -8.93
C MET A 1 -20.24 -3.29 -9.47
N ASP A 2 -19.73 -2.35 -10.27
CA ASP A 2 -18.36 -2.39 -10.79
C ASP A 2 -17.47 -1.44 -9.98
N ALA A 3 -16.29 -1.90 -9.57
CA ALA A 3 -15.25 -1.13 -8.89
C ALA A 3 -13.89 -1.35 -9.56
N ILE A 4 -12.87 -0.61 -9.14
CA ILE A 4 -11.50 -0.79 -9.64
C ILE A 4 -10.56 -0.93 -8.45
N ILE A 5 -9.76 -2.00 -8.43
CA ILE A 5 -8.69 -2.21 -7.46
C ILE A 5 -7.37 -2.23 -8.24
N GLY A 6 -6.59 -1.15 -8.09
CA GLY A 6 -5.36 -0.95 -8.86
C GLY A 6 -5.62 -0.92 -10.37
N LYS A 7 -5.20 -1.98 -11.08
CA LYS A 7 -5.40 -2.15 -12.53
C LYS A 7 -6.48 -3.17 -12.90
N TYR A 8 -7.15 -3.74 -11.91
CA TYR A 8 -8.18 -4.75 -12.09
C TYR A 8 -9.56 -4.10 -11.97
N ARG A 9 -10.43 -4.37 -12.95
CA ARG A 9 -11.87 -4.13 -12.82
C ARG A 9 -12.46 -5.23 -11.97
N VAL A 10 -13.28 -4.84 -11.01
CA VAL A 10 -13.86 -5.73 -10.03
C VAL A 10 -15.38 -5.72 -10.20
N ARG A 11 -15.98 -6.89 -10.23
CA ARG A 11 -17.42 -7.06 -10.29
C ARG A 11 -17.87 -8.02 -9.20
N LEU A 12 -18.88 -7.61 -8.46
CA LEU A 12 -19.58 -8.50 -7.54
C LEU A 12 -20.64 -9.28 -8.31
N GLU A 13 -20.60 -10.60 -8.17
CA GLU A 13 -21.58 -11.54 -8.71
C GLU A 13 -22.26 -12.32 -7.58
N GLU A 14 -23.30 -13.11 -7.88
CA GLU A 14 -24.09 -13.81 -6.85
C GLU A 14 -23.24 -14.77 -6.00
N ASN A 15 -22.18 -15.34 -6.58
CA ASN A 15 -21.38 -16.38 -5.94
C ASN A 15 -20.00 -15.88 -5.46
N GLY A 16 -19.68 -14.59 -5.64
CA GLY A 16 -18.36 -14.09 -5.30
C GLY A 16 -17.95 -12.83 -6.07
N LEU A 17 -16.64 -12.72 -6.32
CA LEU A 17 -16.02 -11.52 -6.85
C LEU A 17 -15.15 -11.85 -8.05
N VAL A 18 -15.36 -11.15 -9.17
CA VAL A 18 -14.55 -11.32 -10.39
C VAL A 18 -13.58 -10.14 -10.51
N LEU A 19 -12.28 -10.43 -10.64
CA LEU A 19 -11.25 -9.44 -10.96
C LEU A 19 -10.74 -9.64 -12.38
N GLY A 20 -11.08 -8.71 -13.27
CA GLY A 20 -10.63 -8.70 -14.65
C GLY A 20 -9.54 -7.68 -14.92
N HIS A 21 -8.42 -8.12 -15.49
CA HIS A 21 -7.36 -7.26 -16.00
C HIS A 21 -7.55 -7.00 -17.50
N ALA A 22 -7.11 -5.82 -17.96
CA ALA A 22 -7.20 -5.44 -19.38
C ALA A 22 -6.42 -6.37 -20.33
N SER A 23 -5.46 -7.13 -19.83
CA SER A 23 -4.72 -8.13 -20.61
C SER A 23 -5.48 -9.46 -20.80
N GLY A 24 -6.71 -9.58 -20.29
CA GLY A 24 -7.52 -10.79 -20.38
C GLY A 24 -7.31 -11.80 -19.25
N ILE A 25 -6.57 -11.44 -18.20
CA ILE A 25 -6.45 -12.26 -16.98
C ILE A 25 -7.69 -12.01 -16.12
N ASN A 26 -8.37 -13.08 -15.71
CA ASN A 26 -9.51 -13.01 -14.81
C ASN A 26 -9.29 -13.92 -13.61
N PHE A 27 -9.70 -13.45 -12.44
CA PHE A 27 -9.74 -14.24 -11.21
C PHE A 27 -11.17 -14.27 -10.70
N ASP A 28 -11.70 -15.48 -10.55
CA ASP A 28 -12.98 -15.71 -9.92
C ASP A 28 -12.72 -16.08 -8.46
N LEU A 29 -13.01 -15.14 -7.56
CA LEU A 29 -12.88 -15.35 -6.13
C LEU A 29 -14.21 -15.81 -5.56
N THR A 30 -14.14 -16.83 -4.71
CA THR A 30 -15.25 -17.19 -3.83
C THR A 30 -15.50 -16.08 -2.80
N ILE A 31 -16.63 -16.17 -2.10
CA ILE A 31 -16.99 -15.22 -1.03
C ILE A 31 -15.88 -15.17 0.04
N ASP A 32 -15.38 -16.32 0.49
CA ASP A 32 -14.34 -16.39 1.54
C ASP A 32 -13.03 -15.74 1.08
N GLU A 33 -12.62 -15.99 -0.17
CA GLU A 33 -11.43 -15.37 -0.75
C GLU A 33 -11.59 -13.86 -0.96
N ALA A 34 -12.79 -13.41 -1.31
CA ALA A 34 -13.08 -11.98 -1.43
C ALA A 34 -13.00 -11.26 -0.08
N VAL A 35 -13.46 -11.88 1.01
CA VAL A 35 -13.27 -11.36 2.38
C VAL A 35 -11.78 -11.33 2.72
N GLY A 36 -11.04 -12.40 2.44
CA GLY A 36 -9.58 -12.45 2.66
C GLY A 36 -8.82 -11.36 1.89
N LEU A 37 -9.23 -11.06 0.65
CA LEU A 37 -8.66 -9.96 -0.13
C LEU A 37 -8.94 -8.60 0.53
N MET A 38 -10.15 -8.40 1.06
CA MET A 38 -10.50 -7.17 1.77
C MET A 38 -9.65 -6.98 3.02
N ASP A 39 -9.45 -8.03 3.81
CA ASP A 39 -8.59 -8.00 5.00
C ASP A 39 -7.13 -7.68 4.64
N PHE A 40 -6.61 -8.31 3.59
CA PHE A 40 -5.28 -8.02 3.08
C PHE A 40 -5.12 -6.54 2.69
N LEU A 41 -6.07 -5.99 1.94
CA LEU A 41 -6.05 -4.58 1.53
C LEU A 41 -6.13 -3.63 2.71
N ASN A 42 -6.89 -3.97 3.75
CA ASN A 42 -6.98 -3.17 4.97
C ASN A 42 -5.65 -3.12 5.71
N VAL A 43 -4.98 -4.27 5.92
CA VAL A 43 -3.66 -4.32 6.54
C VAL A 43 -2.64 -3.52 5.72
N TYR A 44 -2.64 -3.71 4.41
CA TYR A 44 -1.73 -2.99 3.52
C TYR A 44 -1.91 -1.47 3.61
N ARG A 45 -3.16 -1.00 3.67
CA ARG A 45 -3.46 0.43 3.85
C ARG A 45 -2.95 0.97 5.18
N GLN A 46 -3.08 0.22 6.27
CA GLN A 46 -2.55 0.62 7.58
C GLN A 46 -1.03 0.74 7.54
N THR A 47 -0.33 -0.23 6.91
CA THR A 47 1.12 -0.17 6.75
C THR A 47 1.56 1.04 5.94
N LEU A 48 0.90 1.33 4.82
CA LEU A 48 1.19 2.52 4.01
C LEU A 48 0.98 3.82 4.79
N SER A 49 -0.07 3.89 5.61
CA SER A 49 -0.36 5.08 6.42
C SER A 49 0.72 5.29 7.49
N ALA A 50 1.15 4.22 8.17
CA ALA A 50 2.24 4.28 9.15
C ALA A 50 3.57 4.73 8.53
N MET A 51 3.89 4.23 7.33
CA MET A 51 5.09 4.66 6.59
C MET A 51 5.04 6.13 6.15
N GLN A 52 3.85 6.66 5.90
CA GLN A 52 3.65 8.07 5.55
C GLN A 52 3.81 8.96 6.78
N GLU A 53 3.25 8.57 7.93
CA GLU A 53 3.46 9.25 9.21
C GLU A 53 4.95 9.27 9.62
N ASP A 54 5.69 8.19 9.40
CA ASP A 54 7.13 8.14 9.68
C ASP A 54 7.93 9.05 8.72
N HIS A 55 7.54 9.14 7.44
CA HIS A 55 8.16 10.10 6.50
C HIS A 55 7.88 11.55 6.88
N GLU A 56 6.68 11.88 7.36
CA GLU A 56 6.36 13.25 7.80
C GLU A 56 7.16 13.66 9.03
N ARG A 57 7.47 12.72 9.96
CA ARG A 57 8.37 12.95 11.10
C ARG A 57 9.83 13.17 10.72
N HIS A 58 10.29 12.64 9.59
CA HIS A 58 11.68 12.84 9.14
C HIS A 58 11.96 14.25 8.63
N THR A 59 10.93 15.02 8.28
CA THR A 59 10.99 16.45 7.95
C THR A 59 10.43 17.31 9.08
N ASP A 60 10.65 16.94 10.33
CA ASP A 60 10.39 17.84 11.45
C ASP A 60 11.47 18.95 11.45
N PRO A 61 11.13 20.23 11.16
CA PRO A 61 12.11 21.32 11.16
C PRO A 61 12.73 21.57 12.55
N CYS A 62 12.19 20.94 13.60
CA CYS A 62 12.71 20.97 14.96
C CYS A 62 13.71 19.85 15.28
N LEU A 63 13.99 18.92 14.36
CA LEU A 63 15.03 17.91 14.56
C LEU A 63 16.43 18.54 14.50
N GLU A 64 17.18 18.40 15.58
CA GLU A 64 18.52 18.97 15.72
C GLU A 64 19.46 18.40 14.65
N ARG A 65 19.89 19.27 13.72
CA ARG A 65 20.75 18.88 12.60
C ARG A 65 22.13 18.48 13.11
N VAL A 66 22.44 17.19 13.07
CA VAL A 66 23.80 16.70 13.35
C VAL A 66 24.73 17.09 12.20
N VAL A 67 25.49 18.17 12.39
CA VAL A 67 26.54 18.58 11.44
C VAL A 67 27.81 17.77 11.75
N ILE A 68 28.08 16.75 10.94
CA ILE A 68 29.34 16.01 11.01
C ILE A 68 30.42 16.89 10.39
N SER A 69 31.20 17.55 11.25
CA SER A 69 32.42 18.24 10.82
C SER A 69 33.47 17.18 10.49
N LYS A 70 33.93 17.13 9.23
CA LYS A 70 35.11 16.33 8.86
C LYS A 70 36.25 16.77 9.77
N GLN A 71 36.72 15.86 10.63
CA GLN A 71 37.97 16.06 11.34
C GLN A 71 39.08 16.12 10.28
N ASP A 72 39.71 17.28 10.16
CA ASP A 72 40.98 17.41 9.46
C ASP A 72 41.99 16.46 10.13
N GLU A 73 42.43 15.45 9.40
CA GLU A 73 43.64 14.70 9.71
C GLU A 73 44.82 15.68 9.70
N LYS A 74 45.24 16.16 10.87
CA LYS A 74 46.55 16.78 11.00
C LYS A 74 47.60 15.71 11.32
N SER A 75 48.43 15.45 10.30
CA SER A 75 49.77 14.88 10.42
C SER A 75 50.69 15.76 11.28
#